data_AF-A0A661NDZ0-F1
#
_entry.id   AF-A0A661NDZ0-F1
#
_cell.length_a   1.000
_cell.length_b   1.000
_cell.length_c   1.000
_cell.angle_alpha   90.00
_cell.angle_beta   90.00
_cell.angle_gamma   90.00
#
_symmetry.space_group_name_H-M   'P 1'
#
loop_
_entity.id
_entity.type
_entity.pdbx_description
1 polymer ?
#
loop_
_entity_poly.entity_id
_entity_poly.type
_entity_poly.pdbx_seq_one_letter_code
_entity_poly.pdbx_strand_id
1 'polypeptide(L)'
;RRTTEDTAALHASVDAIAAALSDPDLYDAEVDRFVLLIARASHNRVYEMLVHWNQRVSRQLREVFRVARPIGAPHVEALRMLVGMIEERRGTELGALVDAYHQWAAPRMMAAAALRGGAPLSSIAPEMTDATDATEDPP
;
A
#
# COMPACT_ATOMS: atom_id res chain seq x y z
N ARG A 1 -5.39 -21.39 5.04
CA ARG A 1 -6.08 -21.53 3.73
C ARG A 1 -7.17 -20.48 3.73
N ARG A 2 -7.13 -19.46 2.85
CA ARG A 2 -8.13 -18.37 2.81
C ARG A 2 -9.53 -18.94 2.55
N THR A 3 -10.52 -18.37 3.23
CA THR A 3 -11.93 -18.74 3.13
C THR A 3 -12.69 -17.77 2.23
N THR A 4 -13.89 -18.17 1.78
CA THR A 4 -14.80 -17.28 1.05
C THR A 4 -15.19 -16.06 1.89
N GLU A 5 -15.30 -16.23 3.21
CA GLU A 5 -15.58 -15.14 4.15
C GLU A 5 -14.44 -14.10 4.16
N ASP A 6 -13.18 -14.54 4.13
CA ASP A 6 -12.03 -13.64 4.07
C ASP A 6 -12.06 -12.78 2.80
N THR A 7 -12.32 -13.39 1.63
CA THR A 7 -12.38 -12.66 0.36
C THR A 7 -13.56 -11.68 0.33
N ALA A 8 -14.74 -12.09 0.83
CA ALA A 8 -15.90 -11.20 0.93
C ALA A 8 -15.63 -10.00 1.85
N ALA A 9 -14.94 -10.22 2.99
CA ALA A 9 -14.53 -9.15 3.89
C ALA A 9 -13.54 -8.18 3.22
N LEU A 10 -12.62 -8.67 2.39
CA LEU A 10 -11.71 -7.82 1.63
C LEU A 10 -12.44 -6.96 0.61
N HIS A 11 -13.40 -7.52 -0.16
CA HIS A 11 -14.21 -6.73 -1.09
C HIS A 11 -14.99 -5.61 -0.37
N ALA A 12 -15.70 -5.96 0.70
CA ALA A 12 -16.45 -4.99 1.49
C ALA A 12 -15.54 -3.87 2.04
N SER A 13 -14.31 -4.20 2.42
CA SER A 13 -13.34 -3.21 2.87
C SER A 13 -12.87 -2.28 1.76
N VAL A 14 -12.70 -2.77 0.51
CA VAL A 14 -12.36 -1.91 -0.63
C VAL A 14 -13.51 -0.96 -0.96
N ASP A 15 -14.76 -1.42 -0.87
CA ASP A 15 -15.94 -0.56 -1.05
C ASP A 15 -16.05 0.52 0.03
N ALA A 16 -15.71 0.19 1.28
CA ALA A 16 -15.63 1.16 2.37
C ALA A 16 -14.55 2.24 2.12
N ILE A 17 -13.36 1.83 1.64
CA ILE A 17 -12.29 2.75 1.24
C ILE A 17 -12.78 3.68 0.11
N ALA A 18 -13.50 3.14 -0.88
CA ALA A 18 -14.05 3.93 -1.97
C ALA A 18 -15.07 4.96 -1.48
N ALA A 19 -15.94 4.58 -0.55
CA ALA A 19 -16.90 5.50 0.07
C ALA A 19 -16.22 6.60 0.90
N ALA A 20 -15.04 6.32 1.45
CA ALA A 20 -14.27 7.23 2.28
C ALA A 20 -13.40 8.25 1.48
N LEU A 21 -13.44 8.26 0.14
CA LEU A 21 -12.57 9.13 -0.68
C LEU A 21 -12.68 10.64 -0.38
N SER A 22 -13.80 11.09 0.18
CA SER A 22 -14.03 12.50 0.54
C SER A 22 -13.60 12.85 1.98
N ASP A 23 -13.26 11.86 2.80
CA ASP A 23 -12.86 12.02 4.20
C ASP A 23 -11.48 11.36 4.41
N PRO A 24 -10.38 12.14 4.41
CA PRO A 24 -9.03 11.60 4.53
C PRO A 24 -8.77 10.79 5.81
N ASP A 25 -9.40 11.14 6.92
CA ASP A 25 -9.17 10.45 8.19
C ASP A 25 -9.90 9.11 8.21
N LEU A 26 -11.14 9.07 7.68
CA LEU A 26 -11.87 7.83 7.47
C LEU A 26 -11.17 6.93 6.44
N TYR A 27 -10.65 7.52 5.36
CA TYR A 27 -9.92 6.80 4.32
C TYR A 27 -8.70 6.09 4.90
N ASP A 28 -7.87 6.80 5.66
CA ASP A 28 -6.70 6.22 6.33
C ASP A 28 -7.10 5.09 7.29
N ALA A 29 -8.21 5.26 8.04
CA ALA A 29 -8.71 4.24 8.94
C ALA A 29 -9.19 2.96 8.21
N GLU A 30 -9.88 3.11 7.08
CA GLU A 30 -10.34 1.97 6.28
C GLU A 30 -9.18 1.27 5.55
N VAL A 31 -8.16 2.01 5.10
CA VAL A 31 -6.92 1.41 4.56
C VAL A 31 -6.18 0.62 5.65
N ASP A 32 -6.08 1.13 6.87
CA ASP A 32 -5.54 0.39 8.01
C ASP A 32 -6.35 -0.89 8.26
N ARG A 33 -7.69 -0.80 8.24
CA ARG A 33 -8.56 -1.97 8.42
C ARG A 33 -8.33 -3.03 7.33
N PHE A 34 -8.22 -2.62 6.08
CA PHE A 34 -7.97 -3.51 4.95
C PHE A 34 -6.66 -4.30 5.12
N VAL A 35 -5.58 -3.64 5.54
CA VAL A 35 -4.28 -4.29 5.78
C VAL A 35 -4.38 -5.36 6.90
N LEU A 36 -5.16 -5.12 7.95
CA LEU A 36 -5.41 -6.13 8.99
C LEU A 36 -6.21 -7.32 8.48
N LEU A 37 -7.19 -7.09 7.60
CA LEU A 37 -7.97 -8.18 6.99
C LEU A 37 -7.08 -9.08 6.14
N ILE A 38 -6.14 -8.52 5.36
CA ILE A 38 -5.13 -9.32 4.63
C ILE A 38 -4.32 -10.17 5.60
N ALA A 39 -3.86 -9.58 6.71
CA ALA A 39 -3.06 -10.28 7.70
C ALA A 39 -3.84 -11.43 8.36
N ARG A 40 -5.10 -11.22 8.71
CA ARG A 40 -5.99 -12.25 9.25
C ARG A 40 -6.25 -13.38 8.25
N ALA A 41 -6.53 -13.03 6.99
CA ALA A 41 -6.75 -13.99 5.91
C ALA A 41 -5.52 -14.87 5.62
N SER A 42 -4.32 -14.45 6.05
CA SER A 42 -3.13 -15.32 5.98
C SER A 42 -3.23 -16.53 6.92
N HIS A 43 -4.07 -16.45 7.95
CA HIS A 43 -4.14 -17.38 9.10
C HIS A 43 -2.78 -17.60 9.79
N ASN A 44 -1.90 -16.60 9.74
CA ASN A 44 -0.62 -16.59 10.44
C ASN A 44 -0.66 -15.54 11.55
N ARG A 45 -0.78 -16.02 12.80
CA ARG A 45 -0.87 -15.16 14.00
C ARG A 45 0.37 -14.28 14.22
N VAL A 46 1.56 -14.78 13.89
CA VAL A 46 2.80 -13.99 14.02
C VAL A 46 2.77 -12.85 13.02
N TYR A 47 2.35 -13.12 11.78
CA TYR A 47 2.21 -12.08 10.76
C TYR A 47 1.15 -11.04 11.16
N GLU A 48 -0.02 -11.47 11.65
CA GLU A 48 -1.06 -10.56 12.16
C GLU A 48 -0.53 -9.65 13.27
N MET A 49 0.21 -10.20 14.24
CA MET A 49 0.85 -9.42 15.30
C MET A 49 1.85 -8.39 14.76
N LEU A 50 2.69 -8.78 13.79
CA LEU A 50 3.67 -7.88 13.16
C LEU A 50 2.98 -6.75 12.40
N VAL A 51 1.89 -7.04 11.70
CA VAL A 51 1.09 -6.02 10.99
C VAL A 51 0.46 -5.05 11.98
N HIS A 52 -0.12 -5.54 13.09
CA HIS A 52 -0.64 -4.67 14.15
C HIS A 52 0.42 -3.72 14.72
N TRP A 53 1.62 -4.25 14.99
CA TRP A 53 2.74 -3.43 15.45
C TRP A 53 3.16 -2.40 14.39
N ASN A 54 3.30 -2.82 13.13
CA ASN A 54 3.67 -1.94 12.02
C ASN A 54 2.66 -0.79 11.85
N GLN A 55 1.36 -1.05 11.94
CA GLN A 55 0.34 0.00 11.84
C GLN A 55 0.47 1.06 12.93
N ARG A 56 0.81 0.66 14.16
CA ARG A 56 1.05 1.61 15.24
C ARG A 56 2.19 2.58 14.91
N VAL A 57 3.26 2.08 14.30
CA VAL A 57 4.38 2.91 13.83
C VAL A 57 3.96 3.75 12.63
N SER A 58 3.31 3.15 11.64
CA SER A 58 2.87 3.81 10.40
C SER A 58 1.90 4.97 10.66
N ARG A 59 1.07 4.89 11.71
CA ARG A 59 0.18 5.99 12.11
C ARG A 59 0.92 7.27 12.50
N GLN A 60 2.12 7.16 13.06
CA GLN A 60 2.98 8.29 13.40
C GLN A 60 3.64 8.90 12.16
N LEU A 61 3.71 8.13 11.06
CA LEU A 61 4.33 8.50 9.80
C LEU A 61 3.30 8.74 8.68
N ARG A 62 2.02 8.95 9.03
CA ARG A 62 0.90 8.97 8.08
C ARG A 62 1.12 9.91 6.90
N GLU A 63 1.60 11.14 7.14
CA GLU A 63 1.85 12.11 6.07
C GLU A 63 2.94 11.64 5.10
N VAL A 64 3.97 10.92 5.58
CA VAL A 64 5.02 10.35 4.72
C VAL A 64 4.44 9.25 3.85
N PHE A 65 3.58 8.40 4.42
CA PHE A 65 2.95 7.32 3.69
C PHE A 65 1.94 7.77 2.64
N ARG A 66 1.32 8.94 2.78
CA ARG A 66 0.39 9.51 1.78
C ARG A 66 1.07 9.79 0.43
N VAL A 67 2.40 9.93 0.40
CA VAL A 67 3.18 10.09 -0.84
C VAL A 67 3.13 8.83 -1.70
N ALA A 68 3.16 7.65 -1.07
CA ALA A 68 3.09 6.37 -1.77
C ALA A 68 1.65 5.87 -1.96
N ARG A 69 0.70 6.43 -1.21
CA ARG A 69 -0.72 6.03 -1.20
C ARG A 69 -1.62 7.25 -1.39
N PRO A 70 -1.64 7.84 -2.60
CA PRO A 70 -2.49 9.00 -2.85
C PRO A 70 -3.96 8.60 -2.71
N ILE A 71 -4.71 9.44 -2.00
CA ILE A 71 -6.17 9.28 -1.87
C ILE A 71 -6.78 9.51 -3.25
N GLY A 72 -7.47 8.50 -3.78
CA GLY A 72 -8.11 8.63 -5.09
C GLY A 72 -8.59 7.31 -5.66
N ALA A 73 -9.40 7.42 -6.72
CA ALA A 73 -9.91 6.28 -7.47
C ALA A 73 -8.82 5.31 -7.98
N PRO A 74 -7.63 5.77 -8.45
CA PRO A 74 -6.58 4.84 -8.90
C PRO A 74 -6.09 3.89 -7.80
N HIS A 75 -5.95 4.36 -6.56
CA HIS A 75 -5.54 3.50 -5.45
C HIS A 75 -6.64 2.47 -5.13
N VAL A 76 -7.91 2.88 -5.13
CA VAL A 76 -9.04 1.95 -4.94
C VAL A 76 -9.03 0.85 -6.01
N GLU A 77 -8.79 1.21 -7.26
CA GLU A 77 -8.74 0.24 -8.36
C GLU A 77 -7.57 -0.74 -8.21
N ALA A 78 -6.40 -0.25 -7.78
CA ALA A 78 -5.27 -1.11 -7.45
C ALA A 78 -5.60 -2.10 -6.31
N LEU A 79 -6.34 -1.66 -5.29
CA LEU A 79 -6.79 -2.54 -4.22
C LEU A 79 -7.79 -3.60 -4.70
N ARG A 80 -8.71 -3.25 -5.63
CA ARG A 80 -9.60 -4.24 -6.26
C ARG A 80 -8.83 -5.30 -7.02
N MET A 81 -7.85 -4.88 -7.82
CA MET A 81 -6.97 -5.78 -8.55
C MET A 81 -6.21 -6.72 -7.61
N LEU A 82 -5.70 -6.19 -6.50
CA LEU A 82 -5.02 -6.97 -5.46
C LEU A 82 -5.94 -8.06 -4.87
N VAL A 83 -7.19 -7.70 -4.54
CA VAL A 83 -8.17 -8.66 -4.02
C VAL A 83 -8.51 -9.73 -5.06
N GLY A 84 -8.68 -9.35 -6.34
CA GLY A 84 -8.89 -10.29 -7.44
C GLY A 84 -7.72 -11.29 -7.60
N MET A 85 -6.48 -10.81 -7.55
CA MET A 85 -5.29 -11.69 -7.57
C MET A 85 -5.24 -12.64 -6.37
N ILE A 86 -5.68 -12.19 -5.19
CA ILE A 86 -5.78 -13.03 -3.99
C ILE A 86 -6.82 -14.14 -4.18
N GLU A 87 -7.97 -13.81 -4.76
CA GLU A 87 -9.06 -14.75 -5.06
C GLU A 87 -8.64 -15.81 -6.08
N GLU A 88 -8.01 -15.37 -7.17
CA GLU A 88 -7.45 -16.22 -8.23
C GLU A 88 -6.21 -17.02 -7.79
N ARG A 89 -5.70 -16.77 -6.58
CA ARG A 89 -4.51 -17.41 -5.98
C ARG A 89 -3.23 -17.22 -6.82
N ARG A 90 -3.08 -16.07 -7.46
CA ARG A 90 -1.92 -15.70 -8.28
C ARG A 90 -0.73 -15.27 -7.42
N GLY A 91 -0.25 -16.17 -6.55
CA GLY A 91 0.74 -15.86 -5.52
C GLY A 91 2.07 -15.32 -6.03
N THR A 92 2.60 -15.87 -7.14
CA THR A 92 3.86 -15.42 -7.75
C THR A 92 3.74 -13.99 -8.29
N GLU A 93 2.65 -13.72 -9.01
CA GLU A 93 2.40 -12.40 -9.61
C GLU A 93 2.11 -11.35 -8.55
N LEU A 94 1.38 -11.73 -7.50
CA LEU A 94 1.16 -10.91 -6.32
C LEU A 94 2.48 -10.54 -5.63
N GLY A 95 3.42 -11.49 -5.53
CA GLY A 95 4.76 -11.24 -5.02
C GLY A 95 5.51 -10.21 -5.85
N ALA A 96 5.54 -10.40 -7.18
CA ALA A 96 6.19 -9.47 -8.11
C ALA A 96 5.59 -8.06 -8.05
N LEU A 97 4.26 -7.95 -7.95
CA LEU A 97 3.56 -6.67 -7.80
C LEU A 97 3.95 -5.95 -6.50
N VAL A 98 3.99 -6.69 -5.38
CA VAL A 98 4.38 -6.13 -4.07
C VAL A 98 5.84 -5.67 -4.10
N ASP A 99 6.74 -6.44 -4.71
CA ASP A 99 8.15 -6.06 -4.84
C ASP A 99 8.33 -4.81 -5.69
N ALA A 100 7.65 -4.74 -6.84
CA ALA A 100 7.66 -3.55 -7.70
C ALA A 100 7.12 -2.32 -6.97
N TYR A 101 6.02 -2.48 -6.23
CA TYR A 101 5.49 -1.40 -5.39
C TYR A 101 6.51 -0.93 -4.34
N HIS A 102 7.19 -1.84 -3.65
CA HIS A 102 8.20 -1.46 -2.65
C HIS A 102 9.39 -0.74 -3.28
N GLN A 103 9.89 -1.21 -4.42
CA GLN A 103 10.98 -0.56 -5.16
C GLN A 103 10.59 0.85 -5.58
N TRP A 104 9.33 1.07 -5.97
CA TRP A 104 8.82 2.40 -6.30
C TRP A 104 8.55 3.27 -5.06
N ALA A 105 7.96 2.74 -4.01
CA ALA A 105 7.47 3.50 -2.85
C ALA A 105 8.58 3.87 -1.87
N ALA A 106 9.52 2.96 -1.59
CA ALA A 106 10.56 3.14 -0.58
C ALA A 106 11.40 4.42 -0.78
N PRO A 107 12.01 4.68 -1.96
CA PRO A 107 12.82 5.90 -2.15
C PRO A 107 11.97 7.18 -2.00
N ARG A 108 10.71 7.16 -2.43
CA ARG A 108 9.78 8.31 -2.30
C ARG A 108 9.42 8.58 -0.84
N MET A 109 9.20 7.54 -0.05
CA MET A 109 8.96 7.69 1.39
C MET A 109 10.20 8.19 2.12
N MET A 110 11.39 7.71 1.78
CA MET A 110 12.65 8.19 2.36
C MET A 110 12.90 9.67 2.02
N ALA A 111 12.67 10.06 0.77
CA ALA A 111 12.71 11.45 0.32
C ALA A 111 11.74 12.34 1.12
N ALA A 112 10.48 11.93 1.24
CA ALA A 112 9.48 12.68 1.99
C ALA A 112 9.81 12.78 3.49
N ALA A 113 10.34 11.72 4.10
CA ALA A 113 10.80 11.74 5.48
C ALA A 113 11.99 12.70 5.67
N ALA A 114 12.96 12.69 4.74
CA ALA A 114 14.11 13.60 4.78
C ALA A 114 13.68 15.07 4.66
N LEU A 115 12.76 15.39 3.73
CA LEU A 115 12.20 16.74 3.60
C LEU A 115 11.48 17.18 4.87
N ARG A 116 10.66 16.29 5.45
CA ARG A 116 9.96 16.57 6.71
C ARG A 116 10.93 16.80 7.88
N GLY A 117 12.08 16.14 7.85
CA GLY A 117 13.18 16.33 8.80
C GLY A 117 14.02 17.59 8.56
N GLY A 118 13.73 18.39 7.52
CA GLY A 118 14.44 19.62 7.20
C GLY A 118 15.66 19.45 6.29
N ALA A 119 15.84 18.28 5.67
CA ALA A 119 16.90 18.09 4.68
C ALA A 119 16.65 18.97 3.43
N PRO A 120 17.70 19.52 2.81
CA PRO A 120 17.55 20.32 1.59
C PRO A 120 17.12 19.45 0.39
N LEU A 121 16.31 20.00 -0.51
CA LEU A 121 15.87 19.30 -1.75
C LEU A 121 17.06 18.77 -2.57
N SER A 122 18.19 19.49 -2.57
CA SER A 122 19.40 19.11 -3.28
C SER A 122 20.02 17.80 -2.80
N SER A 123 19.76 17.36 -1.55
CA SER A 123 20.28 16.09 -1.04
C SER A 123 19.43 14.87 -1.41
N ILE A 124 18.33 15.06 -2.14
CA ILE A 124 17.33 14.03 -2.46
C ILE A 124 17.29 13.72 -3.97
N ALA A 125 17.76 14.66 -4.79
CA ALA A 125 17.67 14.61 -6.24
C ALA A 125 18.56 13.59 -6.99
N PRO A 126 19.70 13.06 -6.48
CA PRO A 126 20.57 12.27 -7.35
C PRO A 126 19.99 10.90 -7.76
N GLU A 127 19.02 10.34 -7.02
CA GLU A 127 18.48 8.98 -7.28
C GLU A 127 17.12 8.96 -7.99
N MET A 128 16.42 10.10 -8.12
CA MET A 128 15.07 10.14 -8.71
C MET A 128 15.06 10.30 -10.24
N THR A 129 16.17 10.71 -10.85
CA THR A 129 16.27 10.97 -12.30
C THR A 129 16.31 9.68 -13.13
N ASP A 130 16.89 8.59 -12.61
CA ASP A 130 17.09 7.33 -13.37
C ASP A 130 15.82 6.46 -13.49
N ALA A 131 14.82 6.66 -12.63
CA ALA A 131 13.61 5.81 -12.63
C ALA A 131 12.60 6.13 -13.75
N THR A 132 12.84 7.19 -14.53
CA THR A 132 11.91 7.64 -15.59
C THR A 132 12.27 7.07 -16.98
N ASP A 133 13.49 6.54 -17.15
CA ASP A 133 13.97 5.97 -18.42
C ASP A 133 13.66 4.47 -18.60
N ALA A 134 13.06 3.80 -17.61
CA ALA A 134 12.76 2.37 -17.66
C ALA A 134 11.40 2.01 -18.30
N THR A 135 10.73 2.95 -18.97
CA THR A 135 9.40 2.78 -19.59
C THR A 135 9.39 2.92 -21.12
N GLU A 136 10.50 2.68 -21.81
CA GLU A 136 10.48 2.49 -23.27
C GLU A 136 10.38 0.99 -23.66
N ASP A 137 9.24 0.69 -24.29
CA ASP A 137 8.82 -0.45 -25.11
C ASP A 137 8.78 -1.88 -24.55
N PRO A 138 7.57 -2.45 -24.35
CA PRO A 138 7.33 -3.87 -24.59
C PRO A 138 6.89 -4.12 -26.06
N PRO A 139 7.15 -5.31 -26.61
CA PRO A 139 6.96 -5.68 -28.02
C PRO A 139 5.50 -5.73 -28.50
#